data_AF-A0A7S2LPC4-F1
#
_entry.id   AF-A0A7S2LPC4-F1
#
_cell.length_a   1.000
_cell.length_b   1.000
_cell.length_c   1.000
_cell.angle_alpha   90.00
_cell.angle_beta   90.00
_cell.angle_gamma   90.00
#
_symmetry.space_group_name_H-M   'P 1'
#
loop_
_entity.id
_entity.type
_entity.pdbx_description
1 polymer ?
#
loop_
_entity_poly.entity_id
_entity_poly.type
_entity_poly.pdbx_seq_one_letter_code
_entity_poly.pdbx_strand_id
1 'polypeptide(L)'
;DAAATAALEMSSVSGGGAHRSWSARSSQTQDIELTGYGLLLLTRTGHLSEASHAARWLLHRRKASGGFSSTQDTVLALGALAAYAAAVEARGRDLSVALTGAGGLSGGDLRGGD
;
A
#
# COMPACT_ATOMS: atom_id res chain seq x y z
N ASP A 1 -12.74 9.55 -15.59
CA ASP A 1 -11.52 9.59 -16.42
C ASP A 1 -11.30 8.21 -17.03
N ALA A 2 -11.14 8.11 -18.35
CA ALA A 2 -11.09 6.80 -19.04
C ALA A 2 -9.80 6.02 -18.77
N ALA A 3 -8.68 6.72 -18.56
CA ALA A 3 -7.41 6.09 -18.24
C ALA A 3 -7.45 5.42 -16.86
N ALA A 4 -8.09 6.06 -15.87
CA ALA A 4 -8.32 5.46 -14.56
C ALA A 4 -9.13 4.17 -14.63
N THR A 5 -10.22 4.15 -15.42
CA THR A 5 -11.04 2.95 -15.61
C THR A 5 -10.23 1.80 -16.20
N ALA A 6 -9.50 2.06 -17.29
CA ALA A 6 -8.63 1.05 -17.90
C ALA A 6 -7.55 0.55 -16.93
N ALA A 7 -6.97 1.45 -16.12
CA ALA A 7 -6.00 1.04 -15.12
C ALA A 7 -6.60 0.11 -14.08
N LEU A 8 -7.83 0.36 -13.62
CA LEU A 8 -8.51 -0.53 -12.67
C LEU A 8 -8.76 -1.93 -13.26
N GLU A 9 -9.14 -2.01 -14.53
CA GLU A 9 -9.33 -3.29 -15.23
C GLU A 9 -8.02 -4.08 -15.40
N MET A 10 -6.91 -3.39 -15.65
CA MET A 10 -5.59 -4.02 -15.80
C MET A 10 -4.94 -4.45 -14.47
N SER A 11 -5.55 -4.10 -13.33
CA SER A 11 -4.96 -4.35 -12.02
C SER A 11 -5.44 -5.67 -11.41
N SER A 12 -4.58 -6.31 -10.64
CA SER A 12 -4.94 -7.44 -9.80
C SER A 12 -5.32 -6.97 -8.40
N VAL A 13 -6.31 -7.64 -7.81
CA VAL A 13 -6.75 -7.41 -6.44
C VAL A 13 -6.49 -8.67 -5.62
N SER A 14 -5.83 -8.52 -4.48
CA SER A 14 -5.45 -9.63 -3.59
C SER A 14 -5.69 -9.28 -2.12
N GLY A 15 -5.52 -10.26 -1.23
CA GLY A 15 -5.70 -10.06 0.21
C GLY A 15 -7.13 -9.65 0.58
N GLY A 16 -8.14 -10.30 -0.02
CA GLY A 16 -9.55 -10.00 0.26
C GLY A 16 -10.01 -8.61 -0.19
N GLY A 17 -9.33 -7.99 -1.16
CA GLY A 17 -9.62 -6.62 -1.59
C GLY A 17 -8.65 -5.57 -1.04
N ALA A 18 -7.82 -5.94 -0.06
CA ALA A 18 -6.93 -5.00 0.63
C ALA A 18 -5.82 -4.44 -0.26
N HIS A 19 -5.35 -5.23 -1.23
CA HIS A 19 -4.17 -4.90 -2.01
C HIS A 19 -4.51 -4.84 -3.49
N ARG A 20 -4.03 -3.78 -4.16
CA ARG A 20 -4.11 -3.62 -5.62
C ARG A 20 -2.71 -3.50 -6.21
N SER A 21 -2.44 -4.19 -7.30
CA SER A 21 -1.14 -4.15 -7.97
C SER A 21 -1.26 -4.31 -9.48
N TRP A 22 -0.26 -3.81 -10.19
CA TRP A 22 -0.07 -4.05 -11.61
C TRP A 22 1.18 -4.90 -11.77
N SER A 23 1.10 -5.98 -12.54
CA SER A 23 2.20 -6.91 -12.71
C SER A 23 2.59 -7.09 -14.17
N ALA A 24 3.89 -7.06 -14.44
CA ALA A 24 4.46 -7.34 -15.75
C ALA A 24 4.73 -8.85 -15.97
N ARG A 25 4.43 -9.71 -14.98
CA ARG A 25 4.70 -11.17 -14.95
C ARG A 25 6.18 -11.57 -14.96
N SER A 26 7.11 -10.62 -15.11
CA SER A 26 8.54 -10.88 -15.35
C SER A 26 9.47 -10.49 -14.20
N SER A 27 9.14 -9.53 -13.32
CA SER A 27 9.96 -9.22 -12.14
C SER A 27 9.23 -8.39 -11.09
N GLN A 28 9.65 -8.53 -9.83
CA GLN A 28 9.11 -7.74 -8.71
C GLN A 28 9.42 -6.23 -8.85
N THR A 29 10.56 -5.87 -9.42
CA THR A 29 10.96 -4.48 -9.71
C THR A 29 9.98 -3.81 -10.67
N GLN A 30 9.64 -4.48 -11.79
CA GLN A 30 8.65 -3.97 -12.73
C GLN A 30 7.26 -3.87 -12.12
N ASP A 31 6.88 -4.80 -11.23
CA ASP A 31 5.60 -4.73 -10.52
C ASP A 31 5.53 -3.52 -9.57
N ILE A 32 6.66 -3.15 -8.94
CA ILE A 32 6.75 -1.94 -8.11
C ILE A 32 6.64 -0.68 -8.97
N GLU A 33 7.34 -0.63 -10.09
CA GLU A 33 7.29 0.48 -11.05
C GLU A 33 5.86 0.68 -11.61
N LEU A 34 5.25 -0.38 -12.15
CA LEU A 34 3.89 -0.31 -12.69
C LEU A 34 2.86 0.04 -11.61
N THR A 35 2.99 -0.53 -10.40
CA THR A 35 2.08 -0.20 -9.30
C THR A 35 2.25 1.24 -8.83
N GLY A 36 3.47 1.79 -8.86
CA GLY A 36 3.73 3.20 -8.59
C GLY A 36 3.11 4.14 -9.64
N TYR A 37 3.17 3.79 -10.93
CA TYR A 37 2.45 4.53 -11.96
C TYR A 37 0.92 4.44 -11.81
N GLY A 38 0.39 3.26 -11.49
CA GLY A 38 -1.03 3.07 -11.19
C GLY A 38 -1.50 3.92 -10.01
N LEU A 39 -0.70 3.97 -8.93
CA LEU A 39 -0.97 4.82 -7.76
C LEU A 39 -1.01 6.30 -8.14
N LEU A 40 -0.03 6.78 -8.92
CA LEU A 40 0.00 8.17 -9.38
C LEU A 40 -1.22 8.53 -10.24
N LEU A 41 -1.60 7.65 -11.15
CA LEU A 41 -2.76 7.86 -12.03
C LEU A 41 -4.06 7.94 -11.23
N LEU A 42 -4.31 6.98 -10.33
CA LEU A 42 -5.50 6.98 -9.49
C LEU A 42 -5.56 8.20 -8.57
N THR A 43 -4.41 8.61 -8.03
CA THR A 43 -4.30 9.81 -7.19
C THR A 43 -4.67 11.06 -7.98
N ARG A 44 -4.08 11.26 -9.17
CA ARG A 44 -4.33 12.44 -10.02
C ARG A 44 -5.76 12.50 -10.54
N THR A 45 -6.38 11.35 -10.77
CA THR A 45 -7.77 11.26 -11.26
C THR A 45 -8.79 11.24 -10.13
N GLY A 46 -8.35 11.30 -8.86
CA GLY A 46 -9.22 11.43 -7.69
C GLY A 46 -9.80 10.13 -7.15
N HIS A 47 -9.39 8.97 -7.64
CA HIS A 47 -9.81 7.64 -7.20
C HIS A 47 -9.04 7.21 -5.94
N LEU A 48 -9.21 7.96 -4.85
CA LEU A 48 -8.37 7.83 -3.66
C LEU A 48 -8.61 6.55 -2.85
N SER A 49 -9.81 5.96 -2.95
CA SER A 49 -10.14 4.68 -2.29
C SER A 49 -9.30 3.55 -2.89
N GLU A 50 -9.25 3.50 -4.21
CA GLU A 50 -8.53 2.52 -5.01
C GLU A 50 -7.02 2.77 -4.94
N ALA A 51 -6.62 4.05 -4.95
CA ALA A 51 -5.24 4.46 -4.72
C ALA A 51 -4.74 3.96 -3.35
N SER A 52 -5.58 3.96 -2.32
CA SER A 52 -5.20 3.44 -0.99
C SER A 52 -4.80 1.97 -1.02
N HIS A 53 -5.38 1.16 -1.91
CA HIS A 53 -5.06 -0.27 -2.04
C HIS A 53 -3.70 -0.48 -2.72
N ALA A 54 -3.37 0.38 -3.69
CA ALA A 54 -2.06 0.38 -4.34
C ALA A 54 -0.96 0.89 -3.39
N ALA A 55 -1.25 1.93 -2.62
CA ALA A 55 -0.35 2.43 -1.59
C ALA A 55 -0.04 1.37 -0.52
N ARG A 56 -1.07 0.64 -0.04
CA ARG A 56 -0.89 -0.48 0.90
C ARG A 56 -0.03 -1.59 0.31
N TRP A 57 -0.26 -1.97 -0.95
CA TRP A 57 0.57 -2.99 -1.60
C TRP A 57 2.04 -2.56 -1.68
N LEU A 58 2.34 -1.31 -2.08
CA LEU A 58 3.71 -0.80 -2.12
C LEU A 58 4.37 -0.80 -0.74
N LEU A 59 3.67 -0.35 0.30
CA LEU A 59 4.17 -0.37 1.67
C LEU A 59 4.46 -1.80 2.16
N HIS A 60 3.67 -2.78 1.74
CA HIS A 60 3.88 -4.19 2.07
C HIS A 60 5.07 -4.83 1.32
N ARG A 61 5.50 -4.24 0.20
CA ARG A 61 6.70 -4.66 -0.54
C ARG A 61 7.99 -4.00 -0.05
N ARG A 62 7.90 -3.06 0.89
CA ARG A 62 9.07 -2.46 1.56
C ARG A 62 9.79 -3.55 2.36
N LYS A 63 11.10 -3.74 2.12
CA LYS A 63 11.92 -4.64 2.92
C LYS A 63 12.02 -4.13 4.36
N ALA A 64 12.24 -5.04 5.31
CA ALA A 64 12.41 -4.71 6.73
C ALA A 64 13.55 -3.70 7.00
N SER A 65 14.56 -3.64 6.13
CA SER A 65 15.66 -2.66 6.17
C SER A 65 15.29 -1.26 5.66
N GLY A 66 14.07 -1.07 5.16
CA GLY A 66 13.50 0.25 4.89
C GLY A 66 13.50 0.72 3.43
N GLY A 67 13.97 -0.10 2.48
CA GLY A 67 13.97 0.18 1.04
C GLY A 67 13.24 -0.89 0.20
N PHE A 68 13.17 -0.68 -1.11
CA PHE A 68 12.73 -1.68 -2.08
C PHE A 68 13.92 -2.44 -2.65
N SER A 69 13.67 -3.49 -3.44
CA SER A 69 14.71 -4.39 -3.95
C SER A 69 15.78 -3.69 -4.80
N SER A 70 15.45 -2.57 -5.46
CA SER A 70 16.35 -1.68 -6.21
C SER A 70 16.21 -0.20 -5.78
N THR A 71 17.23 0.61 -6.04
CA THR A 71 17.21 2.07 -5.82
C THR A 71 16.13 2.76 -6.67
N GLN A 72 15.93 2.31 -7.92
CA GLN A 72 14.89 2.86 -8.81
C GLN A 72 13.48 2.54 -8.30
N ASP A 73 13.26 1.30 -7.84
CA ASP A 73 12.02 0.89 -7.18
C ASP A 73 11.71 1.77 -5.97
N THR A 74 12.76 2.17 -5.26
CA THR A 74 12.65 3.01 -4.07
C THR A 74 12.24 4.44 -4.42
N VAL A 75 12.87 5.08 -5.42
CA VAL A 75 12.54 6.46 -5.82
C VAL A 75 11.11 6.54 -6.35
N LEU A 76 10.71 5.62 -7.21
CA LEU A 76 9.39 5.66 -7.85
C LEU A 76 8.27 5.34 -6.86
N ALA A 77 8.44 4.33 -6.01
CA ALA A 77 7.46 4.00 -4.99
C ALA A 77 7.30 5.12 -3.95
N LEU A 78 8.41 5.72 -3.48
CA LEU A 78 8.35 6.84 -2.53
C LEU A 78 7.69 8.08 -3.14
N GLY A 79 8.03 8.42 -4.39
CA GLY A 79 7.40 9.53 -5.09
C GLY A 79 5.88 9.35 -5.25
N ALA A 80 5.45 8.14 -5.62
CA ALA A 80 4.03 7.82 -5.74
C ALA A 80 3.29 7.88 -4.39
N LEU A 81 3.89 7.34 -3.32
CA LEU A 81 3.34 7.41 -1.97
C LEU A 81 3.24 8.84 -1.45
N ALA A 82 4.26 9.67 -1.69
CA ALA A 82 4.25 11.08 -1.29
C ALA A 82 3.14 11.87 -2.01
N ALA A 83 2.98 11.66 -3.32
CA ALA A 83 1.90 12.28 -4.09
C ALA A 83 0.51 11.87 -3.58
N TYR A 84 0.31 10.58 -3.27
CA TYR A 84 -0.92 10.09 -2.66
C TYR A 84 -1.18 10.73 -1.29
N ALA A 85 -0.17 10.79 -0.42
CA ALA A 85 -0.30 11.38 0.90
C ALA A 85 -0.73 12.86 0.84
N ALA A 86 -0.10 13.64 -0.04
CA ALA A 86 -0.43 15.05 -0.27
C ALA A 86 -1.87 15.21 -0.79
N ALA A 87 -2.32 14.35 -1.71
CA ALA A 87 -3.69 14.40 -2.23
C ALA A 87 -4.75 14.06 -1.17
N VAL A 88 -4.46 13.09 -0.29
CA VAL A 88 -5.34 12.72 0.82
C VAL A 88 -5.42 13.85 1.84
N GLU A 89 -4.30 14.50 2.15
CA GLU A 89 -4.27 15.66 3.06
C GLU A 89 -5.07 16.84 2.50
N ALA A 90 -4.88 17.16 1.22
CA ALA A 90 -5.59 18.24 0.53
C ALA A 90 -7.12 18.03 0.47
N ARG A 91 -7.60 16.78 0.54
CA ARG A 91 -9.04 16.46 0.56
C ARG A 91 -9.68 16.48 1.96
N GLY A 92 -8.90 16.74 3.02
CA GLY A 92 -9.37 16.70 4.40
C GLY A 92 -9.50 15.28 4.92
N ARG A 93 -8.79 14.94 6.00
CA ARG A 93 -8.76 13.56 6.54
C ARG A 93 -9.84 13.36 7.60
N ASP A 94 -10.66 12.33 7.40
CA ASP A 94 -11.05 11.41 8.47
C ASP A 94 -10.41 10.06 8.14
N LEU A 95 -9.32 9.72 8.83
CA LEU A 95 -8.71 8.40 8.77
C LEU A 95 -8.81 7.77 10.15
N SER A 96 -9.86 7.00 10.38
CA SER A 96 -10.00 6.14 11.55
C SER A 96 -9.15 4.89 11.35
N VAL A 97 -8.01 4.81 12.04
CA VAL A 97 -7.17 3.61 12.09
C VAL A 97 -7.56 2.82 13.34
N ALA A 98 -8.29 1.71 13.15
CA ALA A 98 -8.52 0.75 14.21
C ALA A 98 -7.36 -0.26 14.25
N LEU A 99 -6.54 -0.18 15.30
CA LEU A 99 -5.50 -1.17 15.60
C LEU A 99 -6.11 -2.31 16.42
N THR A 100 -6.50 -3.41 15.78
CA THR A 100 -6.84 -4.63 16.51
C THR A 100 -5.57 -5.44 16.72
N GLY A 101 -4.89 -5.19 17.84
CA GLY A 101 -3.79 -6.03 18.31
C GLY A 101 -4.35 -7.37 18.80
N ALA A 102 -4.10 -8.45 18.07
CA ALA A 102 -4.27 -9.81 18.59
C ALA A 102 -3.12 -10.12 19.57
N GLY A 103 -3.09 -9.42 20.70
CA GLY A 103 -2.20 -9.67 21.82
C GLY A 103 -2.97 -10.39 22.92
N GLY A 104 -3.09 -11.71 22.79
CA GLY A 104 -3.53 -12.56 23.89
C GLY A 104 -2.47 -12.54 24.99
N LEU A 105 -2.62 -11.63 25.95
CA LEU A 105 -1.86 -11.66 27.20
C LEU A 105 -2.48 -12.76 28.06
N SER A 106 -1.97 -13.98 27.93
CA SER A 106 -2.27 -15.05 28.88
C SER A 106 -1.51 -14.71 30.17
N GLY A 107 -2.19 -14.03 31.10
CA GLY A 107 -1.70 -13.79 32.45
C GLY A 107 -1.64 -15.11 33.21
N GLY A 108 -0.50 -15.78 33.13
CA GLY A 108 -0.18 -16.98 33.91
C GLY A 108 0.27 -16.59 35.32
N ASP A 109 -0.61 -16.88 36.27
CA ASP A 109 -0.47 -16.98 37.72
C ASP A 109 0.98 -17.18 38.24
N LEU A 110 1.51 -16.20 38.97
CA LEU A 110 2.69 -16.39 39.81
C LEU A 110 2.24 -16.81 41.22
N ARG A 111 1.99 -18.11 41.38
CA ARG A 111 1.79 -18.71 42.69
C ARG A 111 3.15 -18.94 43.35
N GLY A 112 3.44 -18.14 44.38
CA GLY A 112 4.56 -18.37 45.29
C GLY A 112 4.43 -19.73 45.99
N GLY A 113 5.56 -20.42 46.08
CA GLY A 113 5.75 -21.63 46.86
C GLY A 113 7.16 -21.59 47.45
N ASP A 114 7.17 -21.49 48.78
CA ASP A 114 8.13 -21.96 49.79
C ASP A 114 9.62 -21.57 49.68
#